data_AF-A0A9P6SJK7-F1
#
_entry.id   AF-A0A9P6SJK7-F1
#
_cell.length_a   1.000
_cell.length_b   1.000
_cell.length_c   1.000
_cell.angle_alpha   90.00
_cell.angle_beta   90.00
_cell.angle_gamma   90.00
#
_symmetry.space_group_name_H-M   'P 1'
#
loop_
_entity.id
_entity.type
_entity.pdbx_description
1 polymer ?
#
loop_
_entity_poly.entity_id
_entity_poly.type
_entity_poly.pdbx_seq_one_letter_code
_entity_poly.pdbx_strand_id
1 'polypeptide(L)'
;MALVRTKPTVQDLTLKKTTIKRNDDFWEIIATEWICPRSLAIEYSVKEPKHSNAFWRACSRFKTLHHQQRQSLFLSAVPTATSGSYGGGAPLHMEWIRRCPRLVHLDWNLIGLWSPVERLVIELNNKTWPNLSSFRLERSIHSDKESSSLIASLPHLKFLELS
;
A
#
# COMPACT_ATOMS: atom_id res chain seq x y z
N MET A 1 20.53 -1.74 11.03
CA MET A 1 20.77 -2.90 10.15
C MET A 1 20.81 -4.23 10.89
N ALA A 2 21.60 -4.37 11.97
CA ALA A 2 21.73 -5.64 12.71
C ALA A 2 20.41 -6.24 13.22
N LEU A 3 19.41 -5.40 13.54
CA LEU A 3 18.13 -5.84 14.09
C LEU A 3 17.27 -6.68 13.12
N VAL A 4 17.37 -6.44 11.81
CA VAL A 4 16.58 -7.18 10.80
C VAL A 4 17.23 -8.53 10.48
N ARG A 5 18.57 -8.59 10.49
CA ARG A 5 19.34 -9.83 10.27
C ARG A 5 19.28 -10.79 11.45
N THR A 6 19.14 -10.28 12.67
CA THR A 6 19.19 -11.09 13.89
C THR A 6 17.91 -11.87 14.16
N LYS A 7 16.80 -11.54 13.48
CA LYS A 7 15.51 -12.25 13.64
C LYS A 7 14.80 -12.47 12.30
N PRO A 8 15.30 -13.39 11.44
CA PRO A 8 14.68 -13.69 10.15
C PRO A 8 13.31 -14.37 10.27
N THR A 9 12.94 -14.85 11.45
CA THR A 9 11.65 -15.51 11.73
C THR A 9 10.50 -14.55 12.06
N VAL A 10 10.76 -13.23 12.09
CA VAL A 10 9.70 -12.23 12.31
C VAL A 10 8.71 -12.29 11.15
N GLN A 11 7.43 -12.50 11.47
CA GLN A 11 6.37 -12.58 10.47
C GLN A 11 5.57 -11.28 10.37
N ASP A 12 5.45 -10.52 11.47
CA ASP A 12 4.65 -9.29 11.52
C ASP A 12 5.56 -8.10 11.83
N LEU A 13 5.65 -7.17 10.88
CA LEU A 13 6.46 -5.96 11.00
C LEU A 13 5.55 -4.74 11.11
N THR A 14 5.69 -4.00 12.21
CA THR A 14 4.96 -2.74 12.40
C THR A 14 5.96 -1.59 12.55
N LEU A 15 5.91 -0.66 11.61
CA LEU A 15 6.77 0.52 11.56
C LEU A 15 5.95 1.77 11.95
N LYS A 16 6.05 2.18 13.22
CA LYS A 16 5.37 3.37 13.76
C LYS A 16 6.36 4.50 13.99
N LYS A 17 6.21 5.63 13.27
CA LYS A 17 6.94 6.89 13.51
C LYS A 17 8.41 6.69 13.94
N THR A 18 9.11 5.76 13.30
CA THR A 18 10.42 5.31 13.78
C THR A 18 11.52 6.26 13.31
N THR A 19 12.51 6.49 14.16
CA THR A 19 13.77 7.19 13.81
C THR A 19 14.74 6.30 13.03
N ILE A 20 14.38 5.03 12.78
CA ILE A 20 15.24 4.08 12.09
C ILE A 20 15.33 4.50 10.63
N LYS A 21 16.56 4.72 10.16
CA LYS A 21 16.85 5.00 8.76
C LYS A 21 16.50 3.76 7.93
N ARG A 22 15.40 3.85 7.17
CA ARG A 22 14.84 2.80 6.29
C ARG A 22 15.46 2.90 4.89
N ASN A 23 16.76 2.67 4.78
CA ASN A 23 17.48 2.71 3.50
C ASN A 23 17.31 1.38 2.71
N ASP A 24 17.92 1.29 1.54
CA ASP A 24 17.76 0.14 0.64
C ASP A 24 18.21 -1.18 1.26
N ASP A 25 19.34 -1.22 1.97
CA ASP A 25 19.79 -2.49 2.54
C ASP A 25 18.85 -3.00 3.64
N PHE A 26 18.17 -2.10 4.38
CA PHE A 26 17.14 -2.52 5.34
C PHE A 26 16.04 -3.32 4.64
N TRP A 27 15.59 -2.86 3.47
CA TRP A 27 14.55 -3.52 2.70
C TRP A 27 15.06 -4.75 1.95
N GLU A 28 16.28 -4.72 1.42
CA GLU A 28 16.90 -5.90 0.80
C GLU A 28 17.01 -7.08 1.77
N ILE A 29 17.36 -6.81 3.03
CA ILE A 29 17.44 -7.85 4.06
C ILE A 29 16.06 -8.46 4.28
N ILE A 30 14.99 -7.67 4.37
CA ILE A 30 13.62 -8.20 4.49
C ILE A 30 13.24 -8.99 3.23
N ALA A 31 13.60 -8.48 2.05
CA ALA A 31 13.30 -9.12 0.78
C ALA A 31 14.02 -10.48 0.61
N THR A 32 15.22 -10.64 1.16
CA THR A 32 16.05 -11.83 0.91
C THR A 32 16.15 -12.77 2.11
N GLU A 33 16.27 -12.24 3.33
CA GLU A 33 16.62 -13.04 4.52
C GLU A 33 15.41 -13.45 5.37
N TRP A 34 14.29 -12.73 5.33
CA TRP A 34 13.12 -13.08 6.17
C TRP A 34 12.43 -14.36 5.70
N ILE A 35 11.97 -15.19 6.64
CA ILE A 35 11.31 -16.47 6.37
C ILE A 35 9.82 -16.30 6.60
N CYS A 36 9.04 -16.41 5.52
CA CYS A 36 7.58 -16.35 5.53
C CYS A 36 6.99 -15.09 6.21
N PRO A 37 7.38 -13.87 5.82
CA PRO A 37 6.71 -12.66 6.28
C PRO A 37 5.21 -12.70 6.01
N ARG A 38 4.41 -12.28 6.99
CA ARG A 38 2.94 -12.34 6.99
C ARG A 38 2.31 -10.96 6.87
N SER A 39 2.56 -10.07 7.83
CA SER A 39 1.91 -8.75 7.88
C SER A 39 2.93 -7.61 7.95
N LEU A 40 2.69 -6.55 7.19
CA LEU A 40 3.45 -5.30 7.25
C LEU A 40 2.49 -4.14 7.48
N ALA A 41 2.68 -3.44 8.60
CA ALA A 41 1.96 -2.22 8.93
C ALA A 41 2.92 -1.04 8.93
N ILE A 42 2.63 -0.01 8.14
CA ILE A 42 3.46 1.20 8.06
C ILE A 42 2.61 2.42 8.37
N GLU A 43 3.04 3.19 9.37
CA GLU A 43 2.50 4.52 9.69
C GLU A 43 3.47 5.57 9.13
N TYR A 44 3.10 6.23 8.03
CA TYR A 44 3.93 7.27 7.41
C TYR A 44 3.77 8.63 8.08
N SER A 45 4.84 9.41 8.03
CA SER A 45 4.78 10.87 8.19
C SER A 45 4.80 11.52 6.80
N VAL A 46 4.11 12.66 6.66
CA VAL A 46 3.91 13.56 5.50
C VAL A 46 4.98 13.58 4.40
N LYS A 47 6.26 13.42 4.75
CA LYS A 47 7.36 13.33 3.79
C LYS A 47 7.62 11.86 3.46
N GLU A 48 6.86 11.32 2.53
CA GLU A 48 7.19 10.02 1.96
C GLU A 48 8.54 10.09 1.24
N PRO A 49 9.55 9.29 1.65
CA PRO A 49 10.75 9.17 0.84
C PRO A 49 10.38 8.48 -0.48
N LYS A 50 11.00 8.89 -1.59
CA LYS A 50 10.96 8.13 -2.84
C LYS A 50 11.35 6.70 -2.53
N HIS A 51 10.39 5.80 -2.60
CA HIS A 51 10.60 4.40 -2.26
C HIS A 51 11.46 3.72 -3.32
N SER A 52 12.56 3.12 -2.89
CA SER A 52 13.45 2.36 -3.76
C SER A 52 12.85 1.02 -4.18
N ASN A 53 13.43 0.40 -5.21
CA ASN A 53 13.03 -0.94 -5.65
C ASN A 53 13.20 -1.99 -4.54
N ALA A 54 14.14 -1.79 -3.62
CA ALA A 54 14.35 -2.65 -2.46
C ALA A 54 13.11 -2.71 -1.56
N PHE A 55 12.51 -1.57 -1.26
CA PHE A 55 11.28 -1.48 -0.48
C PHE A 55 10.16 -2.31 -1.10
N TRP A 56 9.95 -2.16 -2.41
CA TRP A 56 8.89 -2.87 -3.12
C TRP A 56 9.11 -4.37 -3.16
N ARG A 57 10.35 -4.81 -3.34
CA ARG A 57 10.72 -6.23 -3.26
C ARG A 57 10.47 -6.82 -1.87
N ALA A 58 10.66 -6.05 -0.81
CA ALA A 58 10.33 -6.49 0.53
C ALA A 58 8.81 -6.63 0.73
N CYS A 59 8.04 -5.61 0.34
CA CYS A 59 6.59 -5.57 0.51
C CYS A 59 5.87 -6.72 -0.20
N SER A 60 6.31 -7.09 -1.41
CA SER A 60 5.68 -8.16 -2.20
C SER A 60 5.71 -9.55 -1.54
N ARG A 61 6.52 -9.72 -0.49
CA ARG A 61 6.60 -10.97 0.28
C ARG A 61 5.51 -11.10 1.33
N PHE A 62 4.94 -9.99 1.80
CA PHE A 62 3.90 -9.99 2.82
C PHE A 62 2.53 -10.34 2.23
N LYS A 63 1.68 -11.00 3.03
CA LYS A 63 0.29 -11.37 2.67
C LYS A 63 -0.71 -10.26 3.01
N THR A 64 -0.37 -9.47 4.02
CA THR A 64 -1.20 -8.41 4.56
C THR A 64 -0.40 -7.11 4.59
N LEU A 65 -0.97 -6.05 4.03
CA LEU A 65 -0.42 -4.70 4.07
C LEU A 65 -1.42 -3.78 4.73
N HIS A 66 -1.00 -3.12 5.81
CA HIS A 66 -1.75 -2.05 6.45
C HIS A 66 -1.06 -0.72 6.18
N HIS A 67 -1.76 0.17 5.49
CA HIS A 67 -1.27 1.50 5.21
C HIS A 67 -2.13 2.54 5.94
N GLN A 68 -1.55 3.20 6.94
CA GLN A 68 -2.23 4.25 7.69
C GLN A 68 -1.53 5.60 7.51
N GLN A 69 -2.17 6.50 6.79
CA GLN A 69 -1.76 7.90 6.71
C GLN A 69 -2.56 8.70 7.75
N ARG A 70 -1.89 9.14 8.82
CA ARG A 70 -2.50 10.15 9.71
C ARG A 70 -2.33 11.51 9.04
N GLN A 71 -3.44 12.24 8.90
CA GLN A 71 -3.56 13.55 8.27
C GLN A 71 -2.30 14.43 8.40
N SER A 72 -1.86 14.97 7.27
CA SER A 72 -1.47 16.37 7.23
C SER A 72 -2.18 17.01 6.05
N LEU A 73 -2.98 18.03 6.34
CA LEU A 73 -3.26 19.08 5.39
C LEU A 73 -1.92 19.58 4.84
N PHE A 74 -1.77 19.55 3.51
CA PHE A 74 -1.05 20.48 2.63
C PHE A 74 -0.47 19.79 1.39
N LEU A 75 -1.03 20.17 0.24
CA LEU A 75 -0.42 20.16 -1.09
C LEU A 75 0.96 20.84 -1.02
N SER A 76 2.05 20.16 -1.41
CA SER A 76 3.26 20.80 -1.99
C SER A 76 4.42 19.80 -2.22
N ALA A 77 5.08 19.98 -3.36
CA ALA A 77 6.43 19.55 -3.74
C ALA A 77 6.63 18.11 -4.28
N VAL A 78 6.28 17.93 -5.55
CA VAL A 78 6.93 16.97 -6.48
C VAL A 78 8.22 17.62 -7.01
N PRO A 79 9.39 16.94 -7.04
CA PRO A 79 10.45 17.32 -7.96
C PRO A 79 10.18 16.66 -9.32
N THR A 80 9.81 17.55 -10.25
CA THR A 80 9.87 17.47 -11.71
C THR A 80 10.51 16.23 -12.33
N ALA A 81 9.70 15.46 -13.06
CA ALA A 81 10.07 14.89 -14.35
C ALA A 81 8.81 14.72 -15.22
N THR A 82 8.75 15.51 -16.30
CA THR A 82 7.98 15.34 -17.54
C THR A 82 6.43 15.29 -17.48
N SER A 83 5.86 16.36 -18.04
CA SER A 83 4.49 16.63 -18.50
C SER A 83 3.42 15.55 -18.27
N GLY A 84 2.59 15.80 -17.26
CA GLY A 84 1.25 15.27 -17.11
C GLY A 84 0.59 16.06 -15.99
N SER A 85 -0.57 16.65 -16.22
CA SER A 85 -1.34 17.37 -15.21
C SER A 85 -1.65 16.43 -14.02
N TYR A 86 -0.82 16.48 -12.97
CA TYR A 86 -0.98 15.65 -11.76
C TYR A 86 -1.58 16.48 -10.63
N GLY A 87 -2.90 16.46 -10.53
CA GLY A 87 -3.61 16.76 -9.29
C GLY A 87 -3.68 15.52 -8.41
N GLY A 88 -3.22 15.63 -7.16
CA GLY A 88 -3.49 14.67 -6.06
C GLY A 88 -2.60 13.42 -6.03
N GLY A 89 -2.08 13.08 -4.86
CA GLY A 89 -1.15 11.96 -4.61
C GLY A 89 -1.67 10.54 -4.91
N ALA A 90 -2.90 10.38 -5.41
CA ALA A 90 -3.51 9.09 -5.75
C ALA A 90 -2.70 8.15 -6.71
N PRO A 91 -1.92 8.64 -7.70
CA PRO A 91 -1.20 7.77 -8.64
C PRO A 91 -0.13 6.89 -8.01
N LEU A 92 0.64 7.45 -7.05
CA LEU A 92 1.74 6.73 -6.39
C LEU A 92 1.20 5.57 -5.54
N HIS A 93 0.03 5.78 -4.93
CA HIS A 93 -0.69 4.77 -4.16
C HIS A 93 -1.45 3.76 -5.05
N MET A 94 -1.24 3.68 -6.35
CA MET A 94 -1.72 2.51 -7.12
C MET A 94 -0.57 1.68 -7.64
N GLU A 95 0.55 2.33 -7.96
CA GLU A 95 1.75 1.65 -8.46
C GLU A 95 2.38 0.68 -7.46
N TRP A 96 2.17 0.90 -6.17
CA TRP A 96 2.67 0.09 -5.08
C TRP A 96 1.90 -1.22 -4.80
N ILE A 97 0.59 -1.15 -4.51
CA ILE A 97 -0.28 -2.30 -4.16
C ILE A 97 -0.30 -3.28 -5.34
N ARG A 98 -0.26 -2.80 -6.60
CA ARG A 98 -0.21 -3.70 -7.77
C ARG A 98 1.03 -4.61 -7.79
N ARG A 99 2.12 -4.22 -7.13
CA ARG A 99 3.35 -5.04 -7.01
C ARG A 99 3.26 -6.13 -5.94
N CYS A 100 2.11 -6.27 -5.28
CA CYS A 100 1.88 -7.22 -4.19
C CYS A 100 0.86 -8.29 -4.60
N PRO A 101 1.16 -9.20 -5.55
CA PRO A 101 0.18 -10.14 -6.13
C PRO A 101 -0.31 -11.20 -5.13
N ARG A 102 0.35 -11.34 -3.98
CA ARG A 102 0.01 -12.29 -2.91
C ARG A 102 -0.91 -11.69 -1.84
N LEU A 103 -1.46 -10.52 -2.08
CA LEU A 103 -2.30 -9.82 -1.13
C LEU A 103 -3.57 -10.61 -0.83
N VAL A 104 -3.83 -10.87 0.45
CA VAL A 104 -5.02 -11.57 0.95
C VAL A 104 -5.95 -10.61 1.68
N HIS A 105 -5.37 -9.59 2.32
CA HIS A 105 -6.08 -8.54 3.04
C HIS A 105 -5.56 -7.18 2.60
N LEU A 106 -6.46 -6.32 2.13
CA LEU A 106 -6.19 -4.93 1.80
C LEU A 106 -7.05 -4.03 2.69
N ASP A 107 -6.41 -3.24 3.52
CA ASP A 107 -7.06 -2.21 4.34
C ASP A 107 -6.52 -0.85 3.91
N TRP A 108 -7.40 -0.04 3.34
CA TRP A 108 -7.05 1.21 2.70
C TRP A 108 -7.85 2.37 3.26
N ASN A 109 -7.17 3.26 3.99
CA ASN A 109 -7.74 4.48 4.52
C ASN A 109 -7.26 5.72 3.72
N LEU A 110 -8.20 6.45 3.09
CA LEU A 110 -7.96 7.51 2.09
C LEU A 110 -8.34 8.92 2.56
N ILE A 111 -8.04 9.28 3.81
CA ILE A 111 -8.45 10.57 4.39
C ILE A 111 -8.05 11.76 3.50
N GLY A 112 -9.05 12.46 2.94
CA GLY A 112 -8.85 13.74 2.26
C GLY A 112 -8.14 13.66 0.90
N LEU A 113 -8.03 12.47 0.31
CA LEU A 113 -7.47 12.27 -1.03
C LEU A 113 -8.59 11.98 -2.04
N TRP A 114 -8.38 12.42 -3.30
CA TRP A 114 -9.21 11.97 -4.41
C TRP A 114 -9.15 10.44 -4.51
N SER A 115 -10.33 9.83 -4.60
CA SER A 115 -10.50 8.38 -4.58
C SER A 115 -9.85 7.73 -5.81
N PRO A 116 -8.88 6.81 -5.67
CA PRO A 116 -8.27 6.11 -6.79
C PRO A 116 -9.16 4.96 -7.30
N VAL A 117 -10.48 4.99 -7.06
CA VAL A 117 -11.40 3.88 -7.33
C VAL A 117 -11.35 3.42 -8.79
N GLU A 118 -11.30 4.33 -9.76
CA GLU A 118 -11.19 3.93 -11.18
C GLU A 118 -9.93 3.11 -11.45
N ARG A 119 -8.78 3.51 -10.90
CA ARG A 119 -7.53 2.76 -11.04
C ARG A 119 -7.58 1.44 -10.29
N LEU A 120 -8.21 1.42 -9.12
CA LEU A 120 -8.41 0.21 -8.34
C LEU A 120 -9.27 -0.81 -9.10
N VAL A 121 -10.35 -0.35 -9.73
CA VAL A 121 -11.20 -1.14 -10.61
C VAL A 121 -10.40 -1.74 -11.77
N ILE A 122 -9.53 -0.94 -12.41
CA ILE A 122 -8.66 -1.43 -13.50
C ILE A 122 -7.76 -2.58 -13.01
N GLU A 123 -7.10 -2.41 -11.86
CA GLU A 123 -6.20 -3.46 -11.32
C GLU A 123 -6.96 -4.71 -10.87
N LEU A 124 -8.16 -4.53 -10.29
CA LEU A 124 -9.04 -5.64 -9.93
C LEU A 124 -9.47 -6.43 -11.17
N ASN A 125 -9.86 -5.75 -12.25
CA ASN A 125 -10.21 -6.38 -13.52
C ASN A 125 -9.02 -7.10 -14.17
N ASN A 126 -7.80 -6.60 -13.99
CA ASN A 126 -6.57 -7.25 -14.42
C ASN A 126 -6.20 -8.48 -13.57
N LYS A 127 -7.00 -8.84 -12.57
CA LYS A 127 -6.76 -9.95 -11.63
C LYS A 127 -5.44 -9.80 -10.89
N THR A 128 -5.04 -8.56 -10.56
CA THR A 128 -3.77 -8.26 -9.90
C THR A 128 -3.66 -8.92 -8.51
N TRP A 129 -4.79 -9.12 -7.80
CA TRP A 129 -4.84 -9.78 -6.48
C TRP A 129 -5.79 -10.98 -6.46
N PRO A 130 -5.40 -12.12 -7.04
CA PRO A 130 -6.28 -13.28 -7.18
C PRO A 130 -6.64 -13.95 -5.84
N ASN A 131 -5.86 -13.69 -4.78
CA ASN A 131 -6.06 -14.27 -3.45
C ASN A 131 -6.72 -13.30 -2.46
N LEU A 132 -7.16 -12.13 -2.91
CA LEU A 132 -7.76 -11.13 -2.05
C LEU A 132 -9.07 -11.69 -1.48
N SER A 133 -9.15 -11.78 -0.15
CA SER A 133 -10.31 -12.34 0.56
C SER A 133 -10.92 -11.34 1.53
N SER A 134 -10.23 -10.23 1.82
CA SER A 134 -10.70 -9.17 2.69
C SER A 134 -10.33 -7.83 2.09
N PHE A 135 -11.30 -6.97 1.92
CA PHE A 135 -11.12 -5.61 1.41
C PHE A 135 -11.83 -4.62 2.32
N ARG A 136 -11.08 -3.63 2.81
CA ARG A 136 -11.60 -2.52 3.59
C ARG A 136 -11.17 -1.21 2.93
N LEU A 137 -12.14 -0.34 2.66
CA LEU A 137 -11.92 1.00 2.15
C LEU A 137 -12.57 2.01 3.09
N GLU A 138 -11.76 2.82 3.76
CA GLU A 138 -12.22 3.82 4.72
C GLU A 138 -12.00 5.25 4.20
N ARG A 139 -12.95 6.13 4.52
CA ARG A 139 -12.87 7.59 4.36
C ARG A 139 -12.61 8.02 2.92
N SER A 140 -13.17 7.28 1.97
CA SER A 140 -13.13 7.62 0.55
C SER A 140 -14.42 8.34 0.14
N ILE A 141 -14.30 9.40 -0.66
CA ILE A 141 -15.46 10.04 -1.28
C ILE A 141 -15.64 9.40 -2.65
N HIS A 142 -16.77 8.73 -2.87
CA HIS A 142 -17.10 8.08 -4.13
C HIS A 142 -18.60 8.23 -4.42
N SER A 143 -18.94 8.28 -5.70
CA SER A 143 -20.32 8.19 -6.19
C SER A 143 -20.84 6.75 -6.15
N ASP A 144 -22.16 6.58 -6.11
CA ASP A 144 -22.79 5.25 -6.17
C ASP A 144 -22.35 4.43 -7.41
N LYS A 145 -22.08 5.13 -8.52
CA LYS A 145 -21.57 4.52 -9.75
C LYS A 145 -20.17 3.96 -9.55
N GLU A 146 -19.28 4.71 -8.91
CA GLU A 146 -17.91 4.26 -8.60
C GLU A 146 -17.90 3.08 -7.62
N SER A 147 -18.75 3.11 -6.59
CA SER A 147 -18.93 1.97 -5.67
C SER A 147 -19.43 0.74 -6.38
N SER A 148 -20.42 0.89 -7.27
CA SER A 148 -20.96 -0.22 -8.04
C SER A 148 -19.91 -0.84 -8.94
N SER A 149 -19.11 -0.03 -9.63
CA SER A 149 -17.98 -0.49 -10.44
C SER A 149 -16.91 -1.19 -9.59
N LEU A 150 -16.58 -0.64 -8.42
CA LEU A 150 -15.63 -1.26 -7.49
C LEU A 150 -16.11 -2.64 -7.06
N ILE A 151 -17.34 -2.73 -6.55
CA ILE A 151 -17.92 -3.98 -6.05
C ILE A 151 -17.99 -5.03 -7.16
N ALA A 152 -18.37 -4.65 -8.38
CA ALA A 152 -18.43 -5.55 -9.53
C ALA A 152 -17.07 -6.13 -9.93
N SER A 153 -15.98 -5.41 -9.66
CA SER A 153 -14.61 -5.85 -9.99
C SER A 153 -13.95 -6.65 -8.88
N LEU A 154 -14.48 -6.66 -7.65
CA LEU A 154 -13.87 -7.40 -6.55
C LEU A 154 -13.92 -8.92 -6.79
N PRO A 155 -12.84 -9.67 -6.45
CA PRO A 155 -12.88 -11.12 -6.45
C PRO A 155 -13.83 -11.65 -5.35
N HIS A 156 -13.99 -12.97 -5.23
CA HIS A 156 -14.78 -13.56 -4.15
C HIS A 156 -14.18 -13.23 -2.77
N LEU A 157 -14.72 -12.19 -2.13
CA LEU A 157 -14.33 -11.76 -0.80
C LEU A 157 -15.09 -12.52 0.28
N LYS A 158 -14.42 -12.78 1.39
CA LYS A 158 -15.02 -13.19 2.67
C LYS A 158 -15.46 -12.00 3.50
N PHE A 159 -14.77 -10.86 3.36
CA PHE A 159 -15.02 -9.65 4.11
C PHE A 159 -14.91 -8.42 3.22
N LEU A 160 -15.93 -7.56 3.28
CA LEU A 160 -16.00 -6.29 2.57
C LEU A 160 -16.48 -5.22 3.55
N GLU A 161 -15.73 -4.13 3.66
CA GLU A 161 -16.12 -2.96 4.44
C GLU A 161 -15.83 -1.69 3.65
N LEU A 162 -16.86 -0.86 3.48
CA LEU A 162 -16.80 0.43 2.79
C LEU A 162 -17.38 1.48 3.76
N SER A 163 -16.59 2.49 4.11
CA SER A 163 -16.98 3.55 5.06
C SER A 163 -16.45 4.92 4.68
#